data_AF-A0A087M7W8-F1
#
_entry.id   AF-A0A087M7W8-F1
#
_cell.length_a   1.000
_cell.length_b   1.000
_cell.length_c   1.000
_cell.angle_alpha   90.00
_cell.angle_beta   90.00
_cell.angle_gamma   90.00
#
_symmetry.space_group_name_H-M   'P 1'
#
loop_
_entity.id
_entity.type
_entity.pdbx_description
1 polymer ?
#
loop_
_entity_poly.entity_id
_entity_poly.type
_entity_poly.pdbx_seq_one_letter_code
_entity_poly.pdbx_strand_id
1 'polypeptide(L)'
;MIIGIYILLPILHPISEKLLADPKLAIYFFTLWFLVNSLTVYFPFDFIRLIVLNDFMSWSGYFMLGHYLVYEKHIPSKISNKILLIVFLVASSCTFALTIYLNTNFNPLIETAYIYFSPNVMIATIAVFLLLKQMTLSHFYVKTVSYLSPLVFPVYFMHLLVIAILSSGILGFSLDQFFIHPFIGILLLCLVTFIVSFILAAIVTKLPFMSKIIG
;
A
#
# COMPACT_ATOMS: atom_id res chain seq x y z
N MET A 1 -11.23 -6.22 -0.81
CA MET A 1 -11.03 -4.75 -0.72
C MET A 1 -10.63 -4.15 -2.07
N ILE A 2 -9.55 -4.60 -2.71
CA ILE A 2 -9.16 -4.18 -4.08
C ILE A 2 -10.27 -4.47 -5.10
N ILE A 3 -10.87 -5.66 -5.08
CA ILE A 3 -12.02 -6.04 -5.94
C ILE A 3 -13.19 -5.03 -5.84
N GLY A 4 -13.44 -4.48 -4.64
CA GLY A 4 -14.49 -3.49 -4.43
C GLY A 4 -14.24 -2.20 -5.21
N ILE A 5 -12.99 -1.74 -5.26
CA ILE A 5 -12.60 -0.55 -6.05
C ILE A 5 -12.84 -0.80 -7.54
N TYR A 6 -12.49 -1.98 -8.05
CA TYR A 6 -12.70 -2.33 -9.47
C TYR A 6 -14.18 -2.39 -9.85
N ILE A 7 -15.03 -2.93 -8.98
CA ILE A 7 -16.49 -2.94 -9.19
C ILE A 7 -17.04 -1.51 -9.24
N LEU A 8 -16.51 -0.62 -8.40
CA LEU A 8 -16.95 0.78 -8.31
C LEU A 8 -16.30 1.70 -9.35
N LEU A 9 -15.39 1.18 -10.18
CA LEU A 9 -14.65 1.96 -11.17
C LEU A 9 -15.56 2.82 -12.08
N PRO A 10 -16.73 2.33 -12.57
CA PRO A 10 -17.63 3.16 -13.39
C PRO A 10 -18.15 4.41 -12.67
N ILE A 11 -18.23 4.38 -11.34
CA ILE A 11 -18.66 5.51 -10.50
C ILE A 11 -17.46 6.40 -10.16
N LEU A 12 -16.30 5.81 -9.86
CA LEU A 12 -15.10 6.55 -9.47
C LEU A 12 -14.49 7.34 -10.63
N HIS A 13 -14.55 6.79 -11.84
CA HIS A 13 -13.99 7.40 -13.05
C HIS A 13 -14.51 8.84 -13.29
N PRO A 14 -15.82 9.11 -13.44
CA PRO A 14 -16.30 10.47 -13.69
C PRO A 14 -15.99 11.45 -12.56
N ILE A 15 -15.89 10.98 -11.31
CA ILE A 15 -15.49 11.83 -10.18
C ILE A 15 -14.01 12.20 -10.31
N SER A 16 -13.15 11.24 -10.63
CA SER A 16 -11.72 11.47 -10.84
C SER A 16 -11.42 12.41 -12.02
N GLU A 17 -12.20 12.36 -13.10
CA GLU A 17 -12.08 13.30 -14.22
C GLU A 17 -12.46 14.73 -13.82
N LYS A 18 -13.53 14.89 -13.04
CA LYS A 18 -13.92 16.21 -12.50
C LYS A 18 -12.87 16.78 -11.56
N LEU A 19 -12.25 15.95 -10.73
CA LEU A 19 -11.15 16.36 -9.85
C LEU A 19 -9.93 16.84 -10.64
N LEU A 20 -9.61 16.20 -11.77
CA LEU A 20 -8.55 16.68 -12.66
C LEU A 20 -8.89 18.01 -13.35
N ALA A 21 -10.17 18.23 -13.67
CA ALA A 21 -10.60 19.45 -14.35
C ALA A 21 -10.63 20.67 -13.41
N ASP A 22 -10.96 20.49 -12.13
CA ASP A 22 -11.03 21.57 -11.14
C ASP A 22 -10.05 21.34 -9.96
N PRO A 23 -8.89 22.04 -9.94
CA PRO A 23 -7.89 21.87 -8.89
C PRO A 23 -8.37 22.35 -7.52
N LYS A 24 -9.31 23.31 -7.45
CA LYS A 24 -9.86 23.76 -6.15
C LYS A 24 -10.73 22.68 -5.54
N LEU A 25 -11.55 22.03 -6.36
CA LEU A 25 -12.36 20.88 -5.96
C LEU A 25 -11.46 19.71 -5.53
N ALA A 26 -10.36 19.45 -6.26
CA ALA A 26 -9.39 18.43 -5.87
C ALA A 26 -8.76 18.70 -4.49
N ILE A 27 -8.27 19.92 -4.26
CA ILE A 27 -7.70 20.29 -2.95
C ILE A 27 -8.74 20.13 -1.85
N TYR A 28 -9.96 20.62 -2.06
CA TYR A 28 -11.05 20.47 -1.09
C TYR A 28 -11.33 18.99 -0.79
N PHE A 29 -11.52 18.18 -1.82
CA PHE A 29 -11.84 16.76 -1.70
C PHE A 29 -10.75 15.99 -0.97
N PHE A 30 -9.48 16.12 -1.39
CA PHE A 30 -8.38 15.39 -0.76
C PHE A 30 -8.05 15.89 0.64
N THR A 31 -8.24 17.19 0.93
CA THR A 31 -8.07 17.73 2.29
C THR A 31 -9.14 17.16 3.21
N LEU A 32 -10.41 17.19 2.81
CA LEU A 32 -11.49 16.62 3.59
C LEU A 32 -11.30 15.11 3.78
N TRP A 33 -10.94 14.39 2.71
CA TRP A 33 -10.64 12.97 2.76
C TRP A 33 -9.50 12.64 3.72
N PHE A 34 -8.42 13.42 3.72
CA PHE A 34 -7.30 13.28 4.65
C PHE A 34 -7.73 13.54 6.10
N LEU A 35 -8.48 14.61 6.37
CA LEU A 35 -8.94 14.92 7.72
C LEU A 35 -9.86 13.83 8.28
N VAL A 36 -10.76 13.30 7.45
CA VAL A 36 -11.72 12.27 7.87
C VAL A 36 -11.06 10.90 8.07
N ASN A 37 -10.15 10.49 7.18
CA ASN A 37 -9.59 9.13 7.23
C ASN A 37 -8.27 9.05 8.00
N SER A 38 -7.46 10.10 7.96
CA SER A 38 -6.10 10.07 8.48
C SER A 38 -5.98 10.66 9.87
N LEU A 39 -6.54 11.85 10.07
CA LEU A 39 -6.41 12.55 11.34
C LEU A 39 -7.20 11.83 12.46
N THR A 40 -8.29 11.15 12.10
CA THR A 40 -9.10 10.32 13.01
C THR A 40 -8.36 9.11 13.58
N VAL A 41 -7.27 8.66 12.95
CA VAL A 41 -6.45 7.54 13.44
C VAL A 41 -5.77 7.88 14.76
N TYR A 42 -5.30 9.12 14.93
CA TYR A 42 -4.68 9.60 16.17
C TYR A 42 -5.66 10.35 17.06
N PHE A 43 -6.62 11.06 16.46
CA PHE A 43 -7.59 11.88 17.17
C PHE A 43 -9.01 11.44 16.81
N PRO A 44 -9.54 10.38 17.45
CA PRO A 44 -10.87 9.89 17.16
C PRO A 44 -11.93 10.89 17.68
N PHE A 45 -12.39 11.77 16.81
CA PHE A 45 -13.49 12.70 17.11
C PHE A 45 -14.83 11.98 16.91
N ASP A 46 -15.68 11.98 17.94
CA ASP A 46 -16.98 11.30 17.89
C ASP A 46 -17.92 11.86 16.82
N PHE A 47 -17.88 13.16 16.56
CA PHE A 47 -18.67 13.77 15.50
C PHE A 47 -18.23 13.32 14.10
N ILE A 48 -16.93 13.09 13.88
CA ILE A 48 -16.44 12.62 12.58
C ILE A 48 -16.93 11.19 12.32
N ARG A 49 -17.05 10.35 13.35
CA ARG A 49 -17.65 9.00 13.20
C ARG A 49 -19.07 9.03 12.64
N LEU A 50 -19.83 10.11 12.85
CA LEU A 50 -21.17 10.28 12.29
C LEU A 50 -21.17 10.66 10.80
N ILE A 51 -20.04 11.17 10.29
CA ILE A 51 -19.86 11.60 8.90
C ILE A 51 -19.11 10.54 8.08
N VAL A 52 -18.37 9.64 8.74
CA VAL A 52 -17.66 8.54 8.08
C VAL A 52 -18.67 7.64 7.38
N LEU A 53 -18.73 7.78 6.05
CA LEU A 53 -19.32 6.78 5.16
C LEU A 53 -18.44 5.53 5.27
N ASN A 54 -18.87 4.58 6.12
CA ASN A 54 -18.19 3.32 6.40
C ASN A 54 -17.49 2.75 5.16
N ASP A 55 -16.16 2.64 5.22
CA ASP A 55 -15.22 1.99 4.28
C ASP A 55 -15.28 2.32 2.78
N PHE A 56 -16.34 2.94 2.28
CA PHE A 56 -16.56 3.18 0.86
C PHE A 56 -15.59 4.20 0.29
N MET A 57 -15.29 5.25 1.07
CA MET A 57 -14.46 6.37 0.62
C MET A 57 -13.01 6.31 1.08
N SER A 58 -12.64 5.34 1.90
CA SER A 58 -11.28 5.21 2.43
C SER A 58 -10.33 4.76 1.33
N TRP A 59 -10.53 3.57 0.76
CA TRP A 59 -9.65 3.00 -0.27
C TRP A 59 -9.83 3.61 -1.65
N SER A 60 -11.05 4.01 -2.01
CA SER A 60 -11.32 4.70 -3.27
C SER A 60 -10.66 6.09 -3.31
N GLY A 61 -10.54 6.78 -2.18
CA GLY A 61 -9.80 8.03 -2.09
C GLY A 61 -8.31 7.88 -2.40
N TYR A 62 -7.65 6.82 -1.91
CA TYR A 62 -6.27 6.49 -2.29
C TYR A 62 -6.14 6.22 -3.80
N PHE A 63 -7.09 5.47 -4.37
CA PHE A 63 -7.13 5.18 -5.80
C PHE A 63 -7.26 6.46 -6.64
N MET A 64 -8.20 7.33 -6.27
CA MET A 64 -8.43 8.62 -6.94
C MET A 64 -7.26 9.59 -6.75
N LEU A 65 -6.60 9.58 -5.59
CA LEU A 65 -5.40 10.37 -5.32
C LEU A 65 -4.25 9.92 -6.24
N GLY A 66 -4.05 8.62 -6.39
CA GLY A 66 -3.07 8.07 -7.33
C GLY A 66 -3.34 8.52 -8.77
N HIS A 67 -4.59 8.41 -9.22
CA HIS A 67 -5.02 8.91 -10.53
C HIS A 67 -4.72 10.42 -10.69
N TYR A 68 -5.10 11.23 -9.71
CA TYR A 68 -4.84 12.67 -9.72
C TYR A 68 -3.34 12.98 -9.82
N LEU A 69 -2.51 12.36 -8.98
CA LEU A 69 -1.07 12.57 -8.98
C LEU A 69 -0.39 12.12 -10.28
N VAL A 70 -0.96 11.13 -11.01
CA VAL A 70 -0.42 10.65 -12.29
C VAL A 70 -0.74 11.59 -13.43
N TYR A 71 -1.98 12.05 -13.56
CA TYR A 71 -2.42 12.82 -14.72
C TYR A 71 -2.27 14.33 -14.55
N GLU A 72 -2.15 14.82 -13.32
CA GLU A 72 -1.87 16.23 -13.06
C GLU A 72 -0.46 16.59 -13.56
N LYS A 73 -0.41 17.45 -14.59
CA LYS A 73 0.84 17.80 -15.29
C LYS A 73 1.76 18.68 -14.45
N HIS A 74 1.23 19.41 -13.48
CA HIS A 74 1.96 20.45 -12.76
C HIS A 74 2.60 20.02 -11.43
N ILE A 75 2.19 18.90 -10.85
CA ILE A 75 2.69 18.44 -9.54
C ILE A 75 4.09 17.79 -9.63
N PRO A 76 4.40 16.90 -10.59
CA PRO A 76 5.65 16.14 -10.58
C PRO A 76 6.89 16.99 -10.88
N SER A 77 6.76 18.04 -11.69
CA SER A 77 7.90 18.85 -12.12
C SER A 77 8.37 19.90 -11.11
N LYS A 78 7.58 20.13 -10.04
CA LYS A 78 7.85 21.19 -9.07
C LYS A 78 8.60 20.72 -7.81
N ILE A 79 8.50 19.44 -7.45
CA ILE A 79 9.08 18.92 -6.21
C ILE A 79 10.32 18.12 -6.52
N SER A 80 11.46 18.53 -5.95
CA SER A 80 12.73 17.83 -6.12
C SER A 80 12.70 16.41 -5.53
N ASN A 81 13.27 15.44 -6.25
CA ASN A 81 13.48 14.07 -5.77
C ASN A 81 14.15 13.99 -4.39
N LYS A 82 15.07 14.92 -4.08
CA LYS A 82 15.73 14.97 -2.76
C LYS A 82 14.75 15.28 -1.64
N ILE A 83 13.83 16.22 -1.88
CA ILE A 83 12.79 16.60 -0.90
C ILE A 83 11.85 15.42 -0.68
N LEU A 84 11.40 14.76 -1.76
CA LEU A 84 10.53 13.59 -1.66
C LEU A 84 11.19 12.45 -0.86
N LEU A 85 12.47 12.19 -1.10
CA LEU A 85 13.23 11.17 -0.37
C LEU A 85 13.36 11.52 1.12
N ILE A 86 13.65 12.79 1.45
CA ILE A 86 13.70 13.26 2.84
C ILE A 86 12.33 13.10 3.50
N VAL A 87 11.25 13.53 2.85
CA VAL A 87 9.89 13.40 3.39
C VAL A 87 9.54 11.93 3.64
N PHE A 88 9.86 11.04 2.69
CA PHE A 88 9.66 9.60 2.86
C PHE A 88 10.42 9.03 4.06
N LEU A 89 11.71 9.36 4.20
CA LEU A 89 12.53 8.91 5.32
C LEU A 89 12.02 9.44 6.64
N VAL A 90 11.72 10.75 6.74
CA VAL A 90 11.20 11.38 7.95
C VAL A 90 9.85 10.78 8.35
N ALA A 91 8.93 10.60 7.41
CA ALA A 91 7.63 10.00 7.67
C ALA A 91 7.76 8.53 8.13
N SER A 92 8.64 7.76 7.51
CA SER A 92 8.91 6.36 7.88
C SER A 92 9.59 6.24 9.26
N SER A 93 10.56 7.10 9.55
CA SER A 93 11.18 7.19 10.87
C SER A 93 10.18 7.65 11.94
N CYS A 94 9.25 8.53 11.59
CA CYS A 94 8.16 8.94 12.47
C CYS A 94 7.27 7.74 12.83
N THR A 95 6.91 6.89 11.86
CA THR A 95 6.20 5.62 12.12
C THR A 95 6.95 4.78 13.15
N PHE A 96 8.25 4.57 12.96
CA PHE A 96 9.07 3.77 13.88
C PHE A 96 9.15 4.38 15.29
N ALA A 97 9.38 5.68 15.39
CA ALA A 97 9.45 6.38 16.66
C ALA A 97 8.11 6.38 17.41
N LEU A 98 7.00 6.60 16.69
CA LEU A 98 5.65 6.53 17.26
C LEU A 98 5.32 5.12 17.73
N THR A 99 5.70 4.08 16.98
CA THR A 99 5.54 2.70 17.44
C THR A 99 6.26 2.46 18.75
N ILE A 100 7.53 2.86 18.87
CA ILE A 100 8.29 2.68 20.12
C ILE A 100 7.63 3.44 21.27
N TYR A 101 7.25 4.69 21.03
CA TYR A 101 6.64 5.56 22.04
C TYR A 101 5.28 5.03 22.53
N LEU A 102 4.43 4.56 21.61
CA LEU A 102 3.11 4.02 21.94
C LEU A 102 3.20 2.65 22.60
N ASN A 103 4.27 1.88 22.37
CA ASN A 103 4.41 0.52 22.89
C ASN A 103 5.38 0.41 24.09
N THR A 104 5.92 1.53 24.61
CA THR A 104 6.89 1.48 25.71
C THR A 104 6.25 1.07 27.04
N ASN A 105 4.95 1.36 27.24
CA ASN A 105 4.23 1.14 28.50
C ASN A 105 2.87 0.44 28.33
N PHE A 106 2.52 0.02 27.11
CA PHE A 106 1.21 -0.56 26.80
C PHE A 106 1.32 -2.04 26.45
N ASN A 107 0.39 -2.82 26.99
CA ASN A 107 0.19 -4.23 26.71
C ASN A 107 -1.33 -4.41 26.57
N PRO A 108 -1.91 -4.66 25.38
CA PRO A 108 -1.33 -5.18 24.14
C PRO A 108 -0.65 -4.14 23.23
N LEU A 109 0.01 -4.64 22.17
CA LEU A 109 0.66 -3.84 21.13
C LEU A 109 -0.33 -2.87 20.47
N ILE A 110 0.01 -1.59 20.45
CA ILE A 110 -0.72 -0.54 19.76
C ILE A 110 -0.15 -0.40 18.34
N GLU A 111 -0.93 -0.81 17.34
CA GLU A 111 -0.55 -0.79 15.92
C GLU A 111 -0.98 0.49 15.17
N THR A 112 -1.46 1.51 15.89
CA THR A 112 -2.05 2.72 15.27
C THR A 112 -1.11 3.43 14.31
N ALA A 113 0.19 3.45 14.61
CA ALA A 113 1.20 4.03 13.72
C ALA A 113 1.39 3.26 12.40
N TYR A 114 1.01 1.98 12.34
CA TYR A 114 1.09 1.16 11.13
C TYR A 114 -0.20 1.13 10.30
N ILE A 115 -1.29 1.70 10.82
CA ILE A 115 -2.55 1.79 10.08
C ILE A 115 -2.31 2.53 8.77
N TYR A 116 -2.76 1.96 7.64
CA TYR A 116 -2.51 2.51 6.30
C TYR A 116 -3.04 3.93 6.09
N PHE A 117 -4.06 4.31 6.83
CA PHE A 117 -4.62 5.65 6.79
C PHE A 117 -3.92 6.62 7.74
N SER A 118 -3.02 6.18 8.61
CA SER A 118 -2.30 7.08 9.53
C SER A 118 -1.54 8.18 8.75
N PRO A 119 -1.46 9.42 9.27
CA PRO A 119 -0.85 10.55 8.57
C PRO A 119 0.58 10.29 8.11
N ASN A 120 1.38 9.67 8.98
CA ASN A 120 2.75 9.25 8.72
C ASN A 120 2.83 8.25 7.55
N VAL A 121 2.01 7.19 7.55
CA VAL A 121 2.01 6.21 6.45
C VAL A 121 1.54 6.84 5.15
N MET A 122 0.45 7.62 5.19
CA MET A 122 -0.10 8.26 3.99
C MET A 122 0.88 9.25 3.35
N ILE A 123 1.55 10.08 4.15
CA ILE A 123 2.58 11.01 3.67
C ILE A 123 3.76 10.22 3.07
N ALA A 124 4.22 9.15 3.73
CA ALA A 124 5.28 8.30 3.20
C ALA A 124 4.88 7.68 1.84
N THR A 125 3.66 7.18 1.72
CA THR A 125 3.14 6.60 0.48
C THR A 125 3.06 7.62 -0.66
N ILE A 126 2.57 8.84 -0.39
CA ILE A 126 2.52 9.90 -1.41
C ILE A 126 3.93 10.30 -1.86
N ALA A 127 4.86 10.45 -0.92
CA ALA A 127 6.24 10.83 -1.21
C ALA A 127 6.96 9.78 -2.07
N VAL A 128 6.87 8.50 -1.70
CA VAL A 128 7.50 7.42 -2.48
C VAL A 128 6.83 7.24 -3.84
N PHE A 129 5.51 7.40 -3.93
CA PHE A 129 4.79 7.33 -5.20
C PHE A 129 5.26 8.39 -6.20
N LEU A 130 5.38 9.65 -5.74
CA LEU A 130 5.89 10.74 -6.57
C LEU A 130 7.36 10.54 -6.95
N LEU A 131 8.18 10.00 -6.05
CA LEU A 131 9.58 9.67 -6.32
C LEU A 131 9.68 8.62 -7.43
N LEU A 132 8.95 7.51 -7.32
CA LEU A 132 8.91 6.45 -8.33
C LEU A 132 8.39 6.96 -9.67
N LYS A 133 7.39 7.85 -9.68
CA LYS A 133 6.87 8.48 -10.90
C LYS A 133 7.93 9.32 -11.62
N GLN A 134 8.81 10.00 -10.89
CA GLN A 134 9.87 10.84 -11.46
C GLN A 134 11.13 10.06 -11.85
N MET A 135 11.26 8.79 -11.43
CA MET A 135 12.41 7.96 -11.75
C MET A 135 12.41 7.53 -13.21
N THR A 136 13.48 7.85 -13.93
CA THR A 136 13.77 7.29 -15.26
C THR A 136 14.60 6.02 -15.11
N LEU A 137 14.07 4.88 -15.54
CA LEU A 137 14.78 3.60 -15.53
C LEU A 137 15.57 3.39 -16.83
N SER A 138 16.74 2.75 -16.74
CA SER A 138 17.48 2.32 -17.93
C SER A 138 16.76 1.18 -18.64
N HIS A 139 17.02 1.01 -19.94
CA HIS A 139 16.36 -0.01 -20.76
C HIS A 139 16.47 -1.44 -20.19
N PHE A 140 17.61 -1.75 -19.56
CA PHE A 140 17.82 -3.04 -18.89
C PHE A 140 16.83 -3.26 -17.74
N TYR A 141 16.67 -2.27 -16.85
CA TYR A 141 15.75 -2.37 -15.72
C TYR A 141 14.29 -2.38 -16.19
N VAL A 142 13.95 -1.64 -17.24
CA VAL A 142 12.59 -1.64 -17.82
C VAL A 142 12.18 -3.05 -18.27
N LYS A 143 13.09 -3.78 -18.93
CA LYS A 143 12.82 -5.16 -19.37
C LYS A 143 12.53 -6.09 -18.19
N THR A 144 13.35 -6.01 -17.15
CA THR A 144 13.19 -6.82 -15.93
C THR A 144 11.90 -6.48 -15.19
N VAL A 145 11.60 -5.18 -15.00
CA VAL A 145 10.37 -4.74 -14.34
C VAL A 145 9.15 -5.19 -15.15
N SER A 146 9.15 -5.02 -16.47
CA SER A 146 8.04 -5.44 -17.33
C SER A 146 7.79 -6.95 -17.25
N TYR A 147 8.84 -7.77 -17.16
CA TYR A 147 8.73 -9.21 -16.97
C TYR A 147 8.16 -9.60 -15.59
N LEU A 148 8.53 -8.87 -14.53
CA LEU A 148 8.10 -9.15 -13.16
C LEU A 148 6.71 -8.62 -12.82
N SER A 149 6.30 -7.50 -13.43
CA SER A 149 5.00 -6.84 -13.19
C SER A 149 3.79 -7.79 -13.18
N PRO A 150 3.59 -8.67 -14.19
CA PRO A 150 2.42 -9.57 -14.20
C PRO A 150 2.47 -10.63 -13.09
N LEU A 151 3.63 -10.91 -12.50
CA LEU A 151 3.78 -11.89 -11.43
C LEU A 151 3.39 -11.32 -10.05
N VAL A 152 3.44 -9.99 -9.88
CA VAL A 152 3.18 -9.32 -8.60
C VAL A 152 1.74 -9.56 -8.12
N PHE A 153 0.76 -9.48 -9.03
CA PHE A 153 -0.65 -9.67 -8.71
C PHE A 153 -0.95 -11.09 -8.17
N PRO A 154 -0.59 -12.19 -8.85
CA PRO A 154 -0.77 -13.53 -8.30
C PRO A 154 0.04 -13.77 -7.01
N VAL A 155 1.27 -13.23 -6.88
CA VAL A 155 2.03 -13.31 -5.62
C VAL A 155 1.25 -12.67 -4.46
N TYR A 156 0.60 -11.54 -4.68
CA TYR A 156 -0.24 -10.88 -3.67
C TYR A 156 -1.41 -11.76 -3.18
N PHE A 157 -1.98 -12.64 -4.01
CA PHE A 157 -3.00 -13.58 -3.51
C PHE A 157 -2.40 -14.81 -2.84
N MET A 158 -1.31 -15.33 -3.41
CA MET A 158 -0.73 -16.60 -2.96
C MET A 158 0.05 -16.49 -1.65
N HIS A 159 0.66 -15.34 -1.35
CA HIS A 159 1.55 -15.23 -0.18
C HIS A 159 0.84 -15.51 1.15
N LEU A 160 -0.42 -15.10 1.32
CA LEU A 160 -1.19 -15.40 2.54
C LEU A 160 -1.42 -16.91 2.71
N LEU A 161 -1.72 -17.60 1.60
CA LEU A 161 -1.89 -19.06 1.60
C LEU A 161 -0.56 -19.75 1.90
N VAL A 162 0.54 -19.28 1.33
CA VAL A 162 1.88 -19.84 1.59
C VAL A 162 2.27 -19.64 3.05
N ILE A 163 2.06 -18.46 3.62
CA ILE A 163 2.30 -18.20 5.05
C ILE A 163 1.45 -19.14 5.92
N ALA A 164 0.16 -19.30 5.61
CA ALA A 164 -0.72 -20.19 6.36
C ALA A 164 -0.22 -21.65 6.34
N ILE A 165 0.22 -22.15 5.19
CA ILE A 165 0.76 -23.51 5.08
C ILE A 165 2.07 -23.63 5.85
N LEU A 166 3.01 -22.70 5.68
CA LEU A 166 4.33 -22.74 6.34
C LEU A 166 4.21 -22.64 7.87
N SER A 167 3.26 -21.85 8.38
CA SER A 167 3.03 -21.66 9.82
C SER A 167 2.18 -22.76 10.45
N SER A 168 1.29 -23.41 9.69
CA SER A 168 0.37 -24.45 10.21
C SER A 168 1.03 -25.75 10.66
N GLY A 169 2.29 -26.03 10.26
CA GLY A 169 2.97 -27.28 10.58
C GLY A 169 2.56 -28.48 9.73
N ILE A 170 1.67 -28.31 8.74
CA ILE A 170 1.16 -29.40 7.88
C ILE A 170 2.28 -30.12 7.11
N LEU A 171 3.39 -29.42 6.82
CA LEU A 171 4.54 -29.96 6.09
C LEU A 171 5.52 -30.77 6.97
N GLY A 172 5.17 -31.03 8.23
CA GLY A 172 6.04 -31.72 9.21
C GLY A 172 7.04 -30.81 9.90
N PHE A 173 7.06 -29.51 9.56
CA PHE A 173 7.77 -28.45 10.26
C PHE A 173 6.92 -27.18 10.25
N SER A 174 7.02 -26.36 11.30
CA SER A 174 6.38 -25.05 11.39
C SER A 174 7.44 -23.95 11.25
N LEU A 175 7.37 -23.19 10.16
CA LEU A 175 8.12 -21.95 10.01
C LEU A 175 7.23 -20.79 10.45
N ASP A 176 7.39 -20.38 11.70
CA ASP A 176 6.71 -19.25 12.29
C ASP A 176 7.71 -18.20 12.79
N GLN A 177 7.19 -17.06 13.23
CA GLN A 177 8.00 -15.98 13.79
C GLN A 177 8.80 -16.40 15.04
N PHE A 178 8.42 -17.50 15.70
CA PHE A 178 9.07 -17.99 16.92
C PHE A 178 10.05 -19.15 16.68
N PHE A 179 10.26 -19.56 15.42
CA PHE A 179 11.07 -20.73 15.08
C PHE A 179 12.52 -20.68 15.63
N ILE A 180 13.16 -19.50 15.66
CA ILE A 180 14.51 -19.31 16.24
C ILE A 180 14.55 -18.04 17.09
N HIS A 181 14.62 -16.88 16.42
CA HIS A 181 14.64 -15.56 17.01
C HIS A 181 13.69 -14.70 16.17
N PRO A 182 12.78 -13.91 16.77
CA PRO A 182 11.74 -13.18 16.02
C PRO A 182 12.24 -12.45 14.77
N PHE A 183 13.37 -11.74 14.91
CA PHE A 183 13.99 -11.07 13.77
C PHE A 183 14.40 -12.02 12.63
N ILE A 184 15.09 -13.11 12.95
CA ILE A 184 15.58 -14.08 11.96
C ILE A 184 14.41 -14.90 11.39
N GLY A 185 13.46 -15.31 12.25
CA GLY A 185 12.26 -16.05 11.87
C GLY A 185 11.41 -15.26 10.88
N ILE A 186 11.16 -13.97 11.14
CA ILE A 186 10.43 -13.09 10.21
C ILE A 186 11.16 -12.94 8.88
N LEU A 187 12.48 -12.70 8.89
CA LEU A 187 13.26 -12.59 7.65
C LEU A 187 13.22 -13.89 6.83
N LEU A 188 13.39 -15.04 7.49
CA LEU A 188 13.35 -16.34 6.85
C LEU A 188 11.95 -16.62 6.28
N LEU A 189 10.90 -16.40 7.08
CA LEU A 189 9.51 -16.58 6.64
C LEU A 189 9.18 -15.68 5.45
N CYS A 190 9.60 -14.41 5.48
CA CYS A 190 9.42 -13.47 4.37
C CYS A 190 10.11 -13.96 3.10
N LEU A 191 11.38 -14.38 3.21
CA LEU A 191 12.19 -14.82 2.07
C LEU A 191 11.62 -16.11 1.46
N VAL A 192 11.32 -17.11 2.29
CA VAL A 192 10.75 -18.39 1.83
C VAL A 192 9.37 -18.17 1.21
N THR A 193 8.51 -17.38 1.87
CA THR A 193 7.17 -17.05 1.34
C THR A 193 7.29 -16.36 -0.01
N PHE A 194 8.19 -15.39 -0.15
CA PHE A 194 8.40 -14.67 -1.40
C PHE A 194 8.86 -15.62 -2.52
N ILE A 195 9.87 -16.44 -2.27
CA ILE A 195 10.40 -17.38 -3.27
C ILE A 195 9.31 -18.38 -3.70
N VAL A 196 8.62 -19.00 -2.74
CA VAL A 196 7.58 -20.01 -3.03
C VAL A 196 6.42 -19.36 -3.78
N SER A 197 5.93 -18.20 -3.32
CA SER A 197 4.85 -17.49 -3.99
C SER A 197 5.23 -17.06 -5.40
N PHE A 198 6.47 -16.63 -5.61
CA PHE A 198 6.98 -16.23 -6.91
C PHE A 198 7.08 -17.42 -7.88
N ILE A 199 7.59 -18.57 -7.41
CA ILE A 199 7.63 -19.81 -8.19
C ILE A 199 6.22 -20.24 -8.57
N LEU A 200 5.29 -20.26 -7.61
CA LEU A 200 3.89 -20.61 -7.86
C LEU A 200 3.23 -19.65 -8.86
N ALA A 201 3.45 -18.35 -8.73
CA ALA A 201 2.97 -17.35 -9.67
C ALA A 201 3.53 -17.57 -11.09
N ALA A 202 4.81 -17.89 -11.22
CA ALA A 202 5.46 -18.19 -12.50
C ALA A 202 4.94 -19.49 -13.14
N ILE A 203 4.49 -20.46 -12.34
CA ILE A 203 3.85 -21.69 -12.84
C ILE A 203 2.42 -21.39 -13.27
N VAL A 204 1.64 -20.68 -12.44
CA VAL A 204 0.23 -20.38 -12.70
C VAL A 204 0.07 -19.51 -13.96
N THR A 205 0.96 -18.55 -14.19
CA THR A 205 0.94 -17.69 -15.38
C THR A 205 1.24 -18.45 -16.68
N LYS A 206 1.81 -19.65 -16.62
CA LYS A 206 1.98 -20.54 -17.79
C LYS A 206 0.72 -21.35 -18.13
N LEU A 207 -0.29 -21.37 -17.26
CA LEU A 207 -1.54 -22.10 -17.52
C LEU A 207 -2.47 -21.27 -18.43
N PRO A 208 -2.96 -21.83 -19.55
CA PRO A 208 -3.63 -21.09 -20.63
C PRO A 208 -4.96 -20.41 -20.23
N PHE A 209 -5.57 -20.83 -19.12
CA PHE A 209 -6.85 -20.29 -18.64
C PHE A 209 -6.67 -19.16 -17.61
N MET A 210 -5.58 -19.20 -16.83
CA MET A 210 -5.30 -18.25 -15.74
C MET A 210 -4.68 -16.94 -16.24
N SER A 211 -3.93 -16.98 -17.35
CA SER A 211 -3.33 -15.77 -17.94
C SER A 211 -4.36 -14.74 -18.41
N LYS A 212 -5.59 -15.16 -18.77
CA LYS A 212 -6.67 -14.23 -19.16
C LYS A 212 -7.38 -13.54 -18.01
N ILE A 213 -7.27 -14.06 -16.78
CA ILE A 213 -8.00 -13.56 -15.60
C ILE A 213 -7.08 -12.74 -14.70
N ILE A 214 -5.78 -13.08 -14.68
CA ILE A 214 -4.80 -12.54 -13.74
C ILE A 214 -4.00 -11.37 -14.35
N GLY A 215 -4.09 -11.16 -15.68
CA GLY A 215 -3.45 -10.05 -16.41
C GLY A 215 -2.68 -10.51 -17.62
#